data_AF-A0A941RN34-F1
#
_entry.id   AF-A0A941RN34-F1
#
_cell.length_a   1.000
_cell.length_b   1.000
_cell.length_c   1.000
_cell.angle_alpha   90.00
_cell.angle_beta   90.00
_cell.angle_gamma   90.00
#
_symmetry.space_group_name_H-M   'P 1'
#
loop_
_entity.id
_entity.type
_entity.pdbx_description
1 polymer ?
#
loop_
_entity_poly.entity_id
_entity_poly.type
_entity_poly.pdbx_seq_one_letter_code
_entity_poly.pdbx_strand_id
1 'polypeptide(L)' 'MAGATGGARQGILSLVLKDKPGLYNAYMPFIKNGGIFVPTTRRYFLGDEVFLLVTLPDSSERLPVAGK' A
#
# COMPACT_ATOMS: atom_id res chain seq x y z
N MET A 1 -7.05 0.30 -30.68
CA MET A 1 -6.97 1.55 -29.89
C MET A 1 -6.01 1.29 -28.74
N ALA A 2 -4.77 1.76 -28.86
CA ALA A 2 -3.67 1.44 -27.94
C ALA A 2 -3.83 2.23 -26.63
N GLY A 3 -4.18 1.55 -25.54
CA GLY A 3 -4.16 2.11 -24.19
C GLY A 3 -2.75 2.00 -23.64
N ALA A 4 -2.16 3.16 -23.32
CA ALA A 4 -0.78 3.31 -22.88
C ALA A 4 -0.36 2.28 -21.82
N THR A 5 0.74 1.58 -22.10
CA THR A 5 1.61 0.97 -21.11
C THR A 5 2.07 2.05 -20.13
N GLY A 6 1.33 2.22 -19.03
CA GLY A 6 1.71 3.04 -17.87
C GLY A 6 2.78 2.40 -16.99
N GLY A 7 3.66 1.58 -17.60
CA GLY A 7 4.85 1.08 -16.96
C GLY A 7 5.84 2.23 -16.72
N ALA A 8 6.53 2.17 -15.59
CA ALA A 8 7.60 3.07 -15.18
C ALA A 8 7.18 4.45 -14.64
N ARG A 9 6.59 4.45 -13.43
CA ARG A 9 6.93 5.38 -12.31
C ARG A 9 6.00 5.21 -11.10
N GLN A 10 5.60 3.99 -10.74
CA GLN A 10 4.96 3.78 -9.44
C GLN A 10 6.04 3.78 -8.37
N GLY A 11 6.53 4.98 -8.02
CA GLY A 11 7.52 5.17 -6.96
C GLY A 11 6.98 4.70 -5.61
N ILE A 12 7.90 4.43 -4.67
CA ILE A 12 7.61 3.90 -3.33
C ILE A 12 6.44 4.66 -2.67
N LEU A 13 5.40 3.93 -2.27
CA LEU A 13 4.34 4.45 -1.41
C LEU A 13 4.80 4.39 0.03
N SER A 14 4.45 5.40 0.83
CA SER A 14 4.73 5.41 2.27
C SER A 14 3.41 5.55 3.01
N LEU A 15 3.16 4.64 3.94
CA LEU A 15 2.01 4.67 4.84
C LEU A 15 2.51 4.73 6.29
N VAL A 16 2.04 5.72 7.04
CA VAL A 16 2.34 5.86 8.46
C VAL A 16 1.05 5.73 9.25
N LEU A 17 0.96 4.69 10.07
CA LEU A 17 -0.15 4.45 10.96
C LEU A 17 0.20 4.95 12.35
N LYS A 18 -0.51 5.97 12.82
CA LYS A 18 -0.21 6.65 14.09
C LYS A 18 -0.72 5.88 15.31
N ASP A 19 -1.82 5.17 15.16
CA ASP A 19 -2.55 4.55 16.27
C ASP A 19 -3.24 3.23 15.85
N LYS A 20 -3.64 2.45 16.86
CA LYS A 20 -4.33 1.17 16.65
C LYS A 20 -5.67 1.32 15.91
N PRO A 21 -6.51 2.34 16.18
CA PRO A 21 -7.72 2.57 15.40
C PRO A 21 -7.45 2.81 13.91
N GLY A 22 -6.42 3.60 13.56
CA GLY A 22 -6.01 3.81 12.17
C GLY A 22 -5.57 2.52 11.48
N LEU A 23 -4.77 1.70 12.16
CA LEU A 23 -4.37 0.38 11.66
C LEU A 23 -5.60 -0.53 11.45
N TYR A 24 -6.50 -0.60 12.42
CA TYR A 24 -7.70 -1.43 12.35
C TYR A 24 -8.58 -1.06 11.15
N ASN A 25 -8.79 0.24 10.91
CA ASN A 25 -9.59 0.72 9.79
C ASN A 25 -8.92 0.52 8.42
N ALA A 26 -7.58 0.51 8.37
CA ALA A 26 -6.83 0.29 7.14
C ALA A 26 -6.65 -1.21 6.83
N TYR A 27 -6.67 -2.09 7.83
CA TYR A 27 -6.37 -3.50 7.67
C TYR A 27 -7.55 -4.28 7.06
N MET A 28 -7.24 -5.15 6.10
CA MET A 28 -8.19 -6.00 5.37
C MET A 28 -7.89 -7.48 5.66
N PRO A 29 -8.42 -8.06 6.75
CA PRO A 29 -8.07 -9.42 7.20
C PRO A 29 -8.61 -10.54 6.31
N PHE A 30 -9.62 -10.27 5.48
CA PHE A 30 -10.28 -11.25 4.62
C PHE A 30 -9.49 -11.56 3.33
N ILE A 31 -8.46 -10.78 3.03
CA ILE A 31 -7.58 -11.02 1.87
C ILE A 31 -6.57 -12.10 2.23
N LYS A 32 -6.28 -13.00 1.29
CA LYS A 32 -5.27 -14.05 1.47
C LYS A 32 -3.91 -13.39 1.73
N ASN A 33 -3.25 -13.77 2.83
CA ASN A 33 -2.02 -13.18 3.35
C ASN A 33 -2.18 -11.76 3.93
N GLY A 34 -3.41 -11.32 4.17
CA GLY A 34 -3.74 -9.99 4.66
C GLY A 34 -3.67 -8.92 3.58
N GLY A 35 -4.27 -7.77 3.85
CA GLY A 35 -4.18 -6.61 2.99
C GLY A 35 -4.26 -5.33 3.81
N ILE A 36 -3.84 -4.22 3.21
CA ILE A 36 -3.91 -2.89 3.84
C ILE A 36 -4.34 -1.85 2.81
N PHE A 37 -5.28 -1.00 3.20
CA PHE A 37 -5.72 0.10 2.39
C PHE A 37 -4.74 1.27 2.48
N VAL A 38 -4.21 1.71 1.34
CA VAL A 38 -3.29 2.85 1.25
C VAL A 38 -4.00 4.00 0.52
N PRO A 39 -4.37 5.09 1.21
CA PRO A 39 -4.99 6.24 0.56
C PRO A 39 -4.00 6.90 -0.40
N THR A 40 -4.37 7.00 -1.68
CA THR A 40 -3.53 7.61 -2.72
C THR A 40 -4.38 8.21 -3.82
N THR A 41 -3.91 9.31 -4.42
CA THR A 41 -4.52 9.94 -5.61
C THR A 41 -3.95 9.39 -6.92
N ARG A 42 -2.91 8.56 -6.82
CA ARG A 42 -2.31 7.89 -7.98
C ARG A 42 -3.26 6.81 -8.49
N ARG A 43 -3.32 6.65 -9.81
CA ARG A 43 -4.11 5.60 -10.44
C ARG A 43 -3.29 4.31 -10.47
N TYR A 44 -3.87 3.26 -9.90
CA TYR A 44 -3.38 1.89 -9.97
C TYR A 44 -4.48 1.02 -10.58
N PHE A 45 -4.08 0.01 -11.34
CA PHE A 45 -4.98 -1.03 -11.81
C PHE A 45 -4.86 -2.27 -10.92
N LEU A 46 -5.87 -3.13 -10.97
CA LEU A 46 -5.85 -4.39 -10.24
C LEU A 46 -4.70 -5.27 -10.75
N GLY A 47 -3.89 -5.78 -9.83
CA GLY A 47 -2.73 -6.60 -10.14
C GLY A 47 -1.44 -5.82 -10.44
N ASP A 48 -1.46 -4.49 -10.34
CA ASP A 48 -0.25 -3.66 -10.37
C ASP A 48 0.64 -4.02 -9.17
N GLU A 49 1.91 -4.28 -9.43
CA GLU A 49 2.89 -4.50 -8.37
C GLU A 49 3.29 -3.16 -7.75
N VAL A 50 3.26 -3.09 -6.42
CA VAL A 50 3.56 -1.87 -5.67
C VAL A 50 4.58 -2.11 -4.57
N PHE A 51 5.48 -1.14 -4.37
CA PHE A 51 6.41 -1.14 -3.25
C PHE A 51 5.94 -0.16 -2.20
N LEU A 52 5.65 -0.66 -1.00
CA LEU A 52 5.10 0.09 0.12
C LEU A 52 6.10 0.10 1.28
N LEU A 53 6.31 1.24 1.90
CA LEU A 53 6.95 1.37 3.22
C LEU A 53 5.85 1.63 4.24
N VAL A 54 5.69 0.71 5.20
CA VAL A 54 4.71 0.83 6.28
C VAL A 54 5.42 1.13 7.59
N THR A 55 4.93 2.13 8.32
CA THR A 55 5.28 2.35 9.72
C THR A 55 4.07 2.06 10.59
N LEU A 56 4.21 1.11 11.51
CA LEU A 56 3.15 0.67 12.41
C LEU A 56 3.06 1.59 13.65
N PRO A 57 1.90 1.58 14.35
CA PRO A 57 1.79 2.26 15.63
C PRO A 57 2.86 1.77 16.59
N ASP A 58 3.37 2.68 17.42
CA ASP A 58 4.39 2.40 18.43
C ASP A 58 5.76 1.95 17.87
N SER A 59 5.95 1.97 16.55
CA SER A 59 7.22 1.68 15.89
C SER A 59 7.70 2.88 15.06
N SER A 60 9.02 3.11 15.04
CA SER A 60 9.68 4.06 14.13
C SER A 60 10.26 3.38 12.89
N GLU A 61 10.16 2.06 12.82
CA GLU A 61 10.68 1.26 11.71
C GLU A 61 9.81 1.43 10.45
N ARG A 62 10.47 1.44 9.30
CA ARG A 62 9.82 1.44 7.98
C ARG A 62 9.96 0.05 7.39
N LEU A 63 8.86 -0.70 7.41
CA LEU A 63 8.78 -2.05 6.91
C LEU A 63 8.55 -2.03 5.39
N PRO A 64 9.48 -2.56 4.58
CA PRO A 64 9.27 -2.70 3.14
C PRO A 64 8.33 -3.87 2.83
N VAL A 65 7.32 -3.61 1.99
CA VAL A 65 6.31 -4.57 1.56
C VAL A 65 6.19 -4.51 0.04
N ALA A 66 6.40 -5.66 -0.61
CA ALA A 66 6.04 -5.85 -2.01
C ALA A 66 4.60 -6.38 -2.07
N GLY A 67 3.69 -5.59 -2.64
CA GLY A 67 2.27 -5.88 -2.74
C GLY A 67 1.79 -6.04 -4.19
N LYS A 68 0.54 -6.52 -4.33
CA LYS A 68 -0.19 -6.73 -5.59
C LYS A 68 -1.68 -6.45 -5.39
#